data_AF-M7ZWA8-F1
#
_entry.id   AF-M7ZWA8-F1
#
_cell.length_a   1.000
_cell.length_b   1.000
_cell.length_c   1.000
_cell.angle_alpha   90.00
_cell.angle_beta   90.00
_cell.angle_gamma   90.00
#
_symmetry.space_group_name_H-M   'P 1'
#
loop_
_entity.id
_entity.type
_entity.pdbx_description
1 polymer ?
#
loop_
_entity_poly.entity_id
_entity_poly.type
_entity_poly.pdbx_seq_one_letter_code
_entity_poly.pdbx_strand_id
1 'polypeptide(L)'
;MGPLGFSVDQLMELAGLSVATAVAEVYKLSEHTRVLIICGPGNNGGDGLVAARHLYHFGYKPFVCYPKRTAKPLYSGLVTQLESLAIPFVPVEDLPQDLSGQYDIVIDAMFGFSFHGAPRPPFDDLIQMLVSLSVIGDSAKRPPIVSVDIPSGWHVEEGDVSGGGIKPDMLVSLTAPKLCAKKFTGPHHFLGGRFVPPPISSKYGLELPPYPGTSMCVRIGKVPSVDISSLRENYISPELLETQVMPNPFDQFRTWFDEAVTAGLREPNAMALTTVNKAGKPSSRMVLLKGVDKQGFVWYTNYGSQKAHDLSENSNAALLFYWNEMNRQL
;
A
#
# COMPACT_ATOMS: atom_id res chain seq x y z
N MET A 1 24.99 -3.31 23.01
CA MET A 1 24.64 -4.60 22.41
C MET A 1 23.79 -5.36 23.42
N GLY A 2 22.61 -5.85 23.02
CA GLY A 2 21.70 -6.57 23.93
C GLY A 2 22.16 -8.00 24.23
N PRO A 3 21.44 -8.74 25.09
CA PRO A 3 21.80 -10.12 25.47
C PRO A 3 21.80 -11.12 24.30
N LEU A 4 21.23 -10.73 23.15
CA LEU A 4 21.16 -11.52 21.93
C LEU A 4 22.16 -11.07 20.86
N GLY A 5 23.09 -10.18 21.19
CA GLY A 5 24.12 -9.70 20.24
C GLY A 5 23.65 -8.63 19.26
N PHE A 6 22.36 -8.29 19.21
CA PHE A 6 21.87 -7.19 18.40
C PHE A 6 22.28 -5.83 18.96
N SER A 7 22.73 -4.97 18.05
CA SER A 7 22.95 -3.55 18.32
C SER A 7 21.66 -2.74 18.07
N VAL A 8 21.59 -1.52 18.60
CA VAL A 8 20.39 -0.68 18.46
C VAL A 8 20.23 -0.22 17.02
N ASP A 9 21.34 0.15 16.38
CA ASP A 9 21.43 0.52 14.96
C ASP A 9 20.91 -0.59 14.05
N GLN A 10 21.30 -1.85 14.26
CA GLN A 10 20.78 -2.96 13.45
C GLN A 10 19.26 -3.12 13.55
N LEU A 11 18.72 -3.06 14.78
CA LEU A 11 17.28 -3.24 14.99
C LEU A 11 16.48 -2.04 14.45
N MET A 12 17.00 -0.82 14.65
CA MET A 12 16.42 0.43 14.16
C MET A 12 16.44 0.49 12.62
N GLU A 13 17.51 0.02 11.99
CA GLU A 13 17.61 -0.08 10.53
C GLU A 13 16.49 -0.96 9.95
N LEU A 14 16.31 -2.14 10.54
CA LEU A 14 15.28 -3.09 10.11
C LEU A 14 13.87 -2.59 10.44
N ALA A 15 13.68 -1.91 11.58
CA ALA A 15 12.41 -1.33 11.97
C ALA A 15 11.98 -0.20 11.02
N GLY A 16 12.85 0.77 10.76
CA GLY A 16 12.54 1.84 9.81
C GLY A 16 12.36 1.34 8.38
N LEU A 17 13.11 0.31 7.94
CA LEU A 17 12.86 -0.38 6.68
C LEU A 17 11.46 -1.02 6.65
N SER A 18 11.02 -1.68 7.73
CA SER A 18 9.66 -2.22 7.83
C SER A 18 8.59 -1.13 7.70
N VAL A 19 8.79 0.03 8.32
CA VAL A 19 7.87 1.19 8.22
C VAL A 19 7.80 1.68 6.78
N ALA A 20 8.95 1.95 6.15
CA ALA A 20 9.00 2.40 4.76
C ALA A 20 8.35 1.38 3.80
N THR A 21 8.57 0.08 4.04
CA THR A 21 7.98 -1.00 3.24
C THR A 21 6.46 -1.04 3.39
N ALA A 22 5.94 -0.91 4.60
CA ALA A 22 4.50 -0.90 4.86
C ALA A 22 3.81 0.31 4.20
N VAL A 23 4.44 1.48 4.24
CA VAL A 23 3.99 2.68 3.53
C VAL A 23 3.93 2.43 2.03
N ALA A 24 5.01 1.88 1.45
CA ALA A 24 5.10 1.64 0.00
C ALA A 24 4.16 0.53 -0.50
N GLU A 25 3.80 -0.42 0.36
CA GLU A 25 2.81 -1.44 0.03
C GLU A 25 1.43 -0.81 -0.25
N VAL A 26 1.05 0.20 0.54
CA VAL A 26 -0.28 0.81 0.52
C VAL A 26 -0.36 2.04 -0.37
N TYR A 27 0.51 3.01 -0.15
CA TYR A 27 0.39 4.35 -0.72
C TYR A 27 1.28 4.46 -1.95
N LYS A 28 0.71 4.29 -3.15
CA LYS A 28 1.48 4.21 -4.40
C LYS A 28 2.12 5.56 -4.76
N LEU A 29 3.34 5.51 -5.30
CA LEU A 29 4.11 6.69 -5.73
C LEU A 29 3.36 7.59 -6.72
N SER A 30 2.53 7.01 -7.60
CA SER A 30 1.74 7.74 -8.59
C SER A 30 0.77 8.76 -7.96
N GLU A 31 0.41 8.54 -6.69
CA GLU A 31 -0.58 9.33 -5.97
C GLU A 31 0.01 10.01 -4.72
N HIS A 32 0.94 9.32 -4.05
CA HIS A 32 1.48 9.72 -2.76
C HIS A 32 2.99 9.84 -2.86
N THR A 33 3.49 11.03 -3.20
CA THR A 33 4.94 11.24 -3.37
C THR A 33 5.57 11.94 -2.17
N ARG A 34 4.92 12.98 -1.63
CA ARG A 34 5.46 13.87 -0.58
C ARG A 34 5.13 13.31 0.79
N VAL A 35 6.15 13.00 1.58
CA VAL A 35 5.96 12.37 2.91
C VAL A 35 6.55 13.25 3.99
N LEU A 36 5.74 13.71 4.95
CA LEU A 36 6.26 14.34 6.16
C LEU A 36 6.50 13.28 7.23
N ILE A 37 7.68 13.27 7.86
CA ILE A 37 8.02 12.40 8.98
C ILE A 37 8.29 13.27 10.21
N ILE A 38 7.49 13.09 11.25
CA ILE A 38 7.63 13.83 12.51
C ILE A 38 8.33 12.93 13.53
N CYS A 39 9.61 13.21 13.79
CA CYS A 39 10.47 12.39 14.62
C CYS A 39 10.54 12.91 16.06
N GLY A 40 10.41 12.01 17.03
CA GLY A 40 10.64 12.32 18.44
C GLY A 40 12.08 12.12 18.89
N PRO A 41 12.41 12.44 20.15
CA PRO A 41 13.79 12.42 20.62
C PRO A 41 14.34 11.00 20.88
N GLY A 42 13.49 9.97 20.83
CA GLY A 42 13.84 8.61 21.24
C GLY A 42 14.07 7.64 20.08
N ASN A 43 14.00 6.34 20.39
CA ASN A 43 14.15 5.27 19.41
C ASN A 43 13.10 5.36 18.29
N ASN A 44 11.83 5.67 18.63
CA ASN A 44 10.76 5.82 17.63
C ASN A 44 11.10 6.90 16.59
N GLY A 45 11.71 8.00 17.03
CA GLY A 45 12.19 9.03 16.12
C GLY A 45 13.35 8.55 15.26
N GLY A 46 14.26 7.74 15.81
CA GLY A 46 15.30 7.04 15.04
C GLY A 46 14.71 6.11 13.96
N ASP A 47 13.69 5.33 14.29
CA ASP A 47 12.96 4.49 13.33
C ASP A 47 12.34 5.35 12.22
N GLY A 48 11.79 6.53 12.56
CA GLY A 48 11.31 7.53 11.60
C GLY A 48 12.41 8.09 10.68
N LEU A 49 13.60 8.40 11.21
CA LEU A 49 14.74 8.87 10.41
C LEU A 49 15.20 7.79 9.42
N VAL A 50 15.27 6.53 9.85
CA VAL A 50 15.59 5.39 8.98
C VAL A 50 14.50 5.22 7.92
N ALA A 51 13.22 5.30 8.30
CA ALA A 51 12.10 5.21 7.36
C ALA A 51 12.17 6.31 6.29
N ALA A 52 12.49 7.54 6.67
CA ALA A 52 12.68 8.65 5.73
C ALA A 52 13.77 8.34 4.69
N ARG A 53 14.91 7.78 5.11
CA ARG A 53 15.99 7.37 4.18
C ARG A 53 15.53 6.29 3.21
N HIS A 54 14.86 5.25 3.68
CA HIS A 54 14.37 4.19 2.80
C HIS A 54 13.29 4.69 1.85
N LEU A 55 12.37 5.53 2.30
CA LEU A 55 11.35 6.14 1.46
C LEU A 55 11.97 6.97 0.32
N TYR A 56 13.05 7.71 0.58
CA TYR A 56 13.82 8.36 -0.49
C TYR A 56 14.31 7.36 -1.53
N HIS A 57 14.93 6.25 -1.10
CA HIS A 57 15.41 5.21 -2.02
C HIS A 57 14.29 4.46 -2.73
N PHE A 58 13.07 4.45 -2.17
CA PHE A 58 11.88 3.91 -2.81
C PHE A 58 11.25 4.90 -3.81
N GLY A 59 11.75 6.13 -3.93
CA GLY A 59 11.30 7.13 -4.90
C GLY A 59 10.33 8.18 -4.35
N TYR A 60 10.02 8.15 -3.04
CA TYR A 60 9.24 9.20 -2.39
C TYR A 60 10.09 10.47 -2.19
N LYS A 61 9.42 11.58 -1.86
CA LYS A 61 10.01 12.86 -1.46
C LYS A 61 9.78 13.09 0.04
N PRO A 62 10.64 12.56 0.93
CA PRO A 62 10.49 12.75 2.36
C PRO A 62 10.89 14.16 2.81
N PHE A 63 10.25 14.63 3.87
CA PHE A 63 10.54 15.84 4.64
C PHE A 63 10.54 15.46 6.12
N VAL A 64 11.51 15.94 6.90
CA VAL A 64 11.67 15.51 8.29
C VAL A 64 11.50 16.66 9.27
N CYS A 65 10.51 16.59 10.14
CA CYS A 65 10.42 17.46 11.31
C CYS A 65 11.05 16.75 12.51
N TYR A 66 12.22 17.22 12.97
CA TYR A 66 12.93 16.62 14.11
C TYR A 66 13.30 17.67 15.18
N PRO A 67 12.31 18.14 15.98
CA PRO A 67 12.46 19.32 16.83
C PRO A 67 13.39 19.14 18.02
N LYS A 68 13.47 17.93 18.58
CA LYS A 68 14.37 17.62 19.70
C LYS A 68 15.34 16.52 19.31
N ARG A 69 16.50 16.92 18.78
CA ARG A 69 17.57 16.02 18.37
C ARG A 69 18.33 15.48 19.57
N THR A 70 18.50 14.16 19.66
CA THR A 70 19.25 13.54 20.75
C THR A 70 20.75 13.53 20.43
N ALA A 71 21.56 14.10 21.32
CA ALA A 71 23.01 14.18 21.18
C ALA A 71 23.70 12.83 21.45
N LYS A 72 23.48 11.84 20.58
CA LYS A 72 24.20 10.56 20.56
C LYS A 72 24.70 10.25 19.14
N PRO A 73 25.87 9.59 18.99
CA PRO A 73 26.46 9.27 17.68
C PRO A 73 25.51 8.59 16.70
N LEU A 74 24.64 7.70 17.22
CA LEU A 74 23.62 7.02 16.42
C LEU A 74 22.70 8.01 15.68
N TYR A 75 22.09 8.94 16.42
CA TYR A 75 21.12 9.88 15.84
C TYR A 75 21.81 10.94 14.98
N SER A 76 22.99 11.42 15.36
CA SER A 76 23.77 12.31 14.51
C SER A 76 24.15 11.65 13.19
N GLY A 77 24.52 10.36 13.21
CA GLY A 77 24.79 9.58 12.01
C GLY A 77 23.57 9.46 11.09
N LEU A 78 22.38 9.18 11.65
CA LEU A 78 21.13 9.15 10.89
C LEU A 78 20.79 10.50 10.27
N VAL A 79 20.97 11.59 11.01
CA VAL A 79 20.78 12.96 10.49
C VAL A 79 21.74 13.22 9.32
N THR A 80 23.03 12.93 9.48
CA THR A 80 24.04 13.11 8.42
C THR A 80 23.70 12.28 7.16
N GLN A 81 23.18 11.06 7.33
CA GLN A 81 22.72 10.24 6.20
C GLN A 81 21.58 10.94 5.44
N LEU A 82 20.59 11.49 6.13
CA LEU A 82 19.47 12.21 5.49
C LEU A 82 19.94 13.51 4.82
N GLU A 83 20.82 14.27 5.47
CA GLU A 83 21.42 15.47 4.89
C GLU A 83 22.23 15.16 3.63
N SER A 84 22.96 14.03 3.59
CA SER A 84 23.71 13.60 2.41
C SER A 84 22.83 13.25 1.20
N LEU A 85 21.56 12.90 1.45
CA LEU A 85 20.54 12.66 0.42
C LEU A 85 19.75 13.93 0.07
N ALA A 86 20.14 15.08 0.64
CA ALA A 86 19.44 16.36 0.54
C ALA A 86 17.96 16.29 0.99
N ILE A 87 17.65 15.42 1.96
CA ILE A 87 16.32 15.33 2.54
C ILE A 87 16.11 16.55 3.46
N PRO A 88 15.10 17.39 3.22
CA PRO A 88 14.89 18.62 3.97
C PRO A 88 14.46 18.34 5.41
N PHE A 89 15.09 19.03 6.36
CA PHE A 89 14.62 19.12 7.73
C PHE A 89 13.77 20.37 7.90
N VAL A 90 12.49 20.20 8.25
CA VAL A 90 11.51 21.29 8.38
C VAL A 90 11.34 21.63 9.86
N PRO A 91 11.66 22.87 10.30
CA PRO A 91 11.37 23.35 11.64
C PRO A 91 9.88 23.30 11.97
N VAL A 92 9.51 23.25 13.25
CA VAL A 92 8.10 23.15 13.65
C VAL A 92 7.34 24.42 13.27
N GLU A 93 8.00 25.56 13.41
CA GLU A 93 7.51 26.89 13.07
C GLU A 93 7.21 27.08 11.56
N ASP A 94 7.85 26.28 10.70
CA ASP A 94 7.67 26.32 9.25
C ASP A 94 6.61 25.32 8.77
N LEU A 95 6.09 24.45 9.64
CA LEU A 95 4.98 23.57 9.29
C LEU A 95 3.69 24.38 9.16
N PRO A 96 2.93 24.21 8.06
CA PRO A 96 1.64 24.85 7.94
C PRO A 96 0.65 24.25 8.95
N GLN A 97 -0.35 25.03 9.36
CA GLN A 97 -1.43 24.54 10.22
C GLN A 97 -2.24 23.42 9.56
N ASP A 98 -2.38 23.46 8.23
CA ASP A 98 -3.00 22.42 7.42
C ASP A 98 -1.96 21.74 6.52
N LEU A 99 -1.74 20.45 6.74
CA LEU A 99 -0.77 19.63 6.01
C LEU A 99 -1.30 19.16 4.63
N SER A 100 -2.62 19.24 4.39
CA SER A 100 -3.34 18.61 3.27
C SER A 100 -2.92 19.05 1.87
N GLY A 101 -2.39 20.26 1.73
CA GLY A 101 -1.88 20.76 0.44
C GLY A 101 -0.41 20.47 0.17
N GLN A 102 0.38 20.19 1.22
CA GLN A 102 1.85 20.12 1.13
C GLN A 102 2.39 18.70 1.18
N TYR A 103 1.69 17.79 1.85
CA TYR A 103 2.12 16.43 2.05
C TYR A 103 1.02 15.46 1.66
N ASP A 104 1.42 14.34 1.07
CA ASP A 104 0.51 13.29 0.65
C ASP A 104 0.44 12.19 1.73
N ILE A 105 1.43 12.10 2.62
CA ILE A 105 1.46 11.17 3.77
C ILE A 105 2.10 11.88 4.97
N VAL A 106 1.61 11.62 6.18
CA VAL A 106 2.26 12.06 7.43
C VAL A 106 2.59 10.84 8.30
N ILE A 107 3.87 10.70 8.67
CA ILE A 107 4.37 9.64 9.54
C ILE A 107 4.60 10.21 10.95
N ASP A 108 3.83 9.68 11.89
CA ASP A 108 3.97 9.88 13.32
C ASP A 108 5.04 8.91 13.88
N ALA A 109 6.24 9.44 14.08
CA ALA A 109 7.37 8.75 14.69
C ALA A 109 7.81 9.46 15.99
N MET A 110 6.88 10.10 16.71
CA MET A 110 7.22 10.91 17.89
C MET A 110 7.47 10.04 19.13
N PHE A 111 6.49 9.24 19.54
CA PHE A 111 6.56 8.48 20.79
C PHE A 111 6.17 7.01 20.59
N GLY A 112 7.07 6.10 20.96
CA GLY A 112 6.83 4.67 20.96
C GLY A 112 6.47 4.14 22.35
N PHE A 113 6.49 2.81 22.51
CA PHE A 113 6.03 2.11 23.73
C PHE A 113 6.73 2.48 25.04
N SER A 114 7.94 3.04 24.99
CA SER A 114 8.71 3.41 26.18
C SER A 114 8.39 4.81 26.71
N PHE A 115 7.49 5.55 26.06
CA PHE A 115 7.11 6.88 26.50
C PHE A 115 6.14 6.82 27.69
N HIS A 116 6.36 7.67 28.68
CA HIS A 116 5.52 7.79 29.87
C HIS A 116 5.25 9.26 30.18
N GLY A 117 4.04 9.55 30.67
CA GLY A 117 3.61 10.90 31.03
C GLY A 117 2.93 11.65 29.88
N ALA A 118 2.67 12.94 30.10
CA ALA A 118 2.03 13.80 29.11
C ALA A 118 3.07 14.33 28.09
N PRO A 119 2.71 14.41 26.79
CA PRO A 119 3.49 15.15 25.80
C PRO A 119 3.73 16.59 26.27
N ARG A 120 4.90 17.15 25.92
CA ARG A 120 5.30 18.52 26.26
C ARG A 120 5.72 19.26 24.99
N PRO A 121 5.75 20.61 25.01
CA PRO A 121 6.17 21.40 23.85
C PRO A 121 7.50 20.96 23.25
N PRO A 122 7.62 20.87 21.91
CA PRO A 122 6.58 21.20 20.91
C PRO A 122 5.69 20.00 20.50
N PHE A 123 5.77 18.87 21.19
CA PHE A 123 5.11 17.63 20.73
C PHE A 123 3.62 17.56 21.03
N ASP A 124 3.15 18.26 22.06
CA ASP A 124 1.73 18.46 22.31
C ASP A 124 1.06 19.20 21.13
N ASP A 125 1.65 20.29 20.65
CA ASP A 125 1.15 21.04 19.50
C ASP A 125 1.14 20.20 18.22
N LEU A 126 2.21 19.43 17.98
CA LEU A 126 2.29 18.51 16.83
C LEU A 126 1.24 17.40 16.91
N ILE A 127 0.97 16.85 18.09
CA ILE A 127 -0.11 15.87 18.28
C ILE A 127 -1.47 16.52 18.00
N GLN A 128 -1.72 17.74 18.49
CA GLN A 128 -2.98 18.46 18.22
C GLN A 128 -3.17 18.79 16.73
N MET A 129 -2.09 19.09 16.02
CA MET A 129 -2.11 19.25 14.56
C MET A 129 -2.57 17.96 13.87
N LEU A 130 -2.01 16.80 14.24
CA LEU A 130 -2.43 15.51 13.68
C LEU A 130 -3.87 15.11 14.06
N VAL A 131 -4.30 15.43 15.28
CA VAL A 131 -5.70 15.21 15.71
C VAL A 131 -6.65 16.05 14.86
N SER A 132 -6.32 17.32 14.62
CA SER A 132 -7.17 18.24 13.85
C SER A 132 -7.35 17.79 12.40
N LEU A 133 -6.32 17.18 11.78
CA LEU A 133 -6.44 16.57 10.46
C LEU A 133 -7.49 15.45 10.42
N SER A 134 -7.59 14.65 11.49
CA SER A 134 -8.53 13.52 11.54
C SER A 134 -10.01 13.93 11.64
N VAL A 135 -10.30 15.20 11.98
CA VAL A 135 -11.66 15.74 12.16
C VAL A 135 -12.24 16.33 10.87
N ILE A 136 -11.40 16.62 9.87
CA ILE A 136 -11.84 17.17 8.58
C ILE A 136 -12.65 16.09 7.84
N GLY A 137 -13.98 16.25 7.86
CA GLY A 137 -14.98 15.23 7.49
C GLY A 137 -15.07 14.86 6.01
N ASP A 138 -14.07 15.19 5.20
CA ASP A 138 -13.98 14.73 3.81
C ASP A 138 -12.66 13.98 3.63
N SER A 139 -12.74 12.65 3.63
CA SER A 139 -11.59 11.73 3.56
C SER A 139 -10.77 11.89 2.27
N ALA A 140 -11.31 12.55 1.25
CA ALA A 140 -10.70 12.69 -0.07
C ALA A 140 -9.56 13.73 -0.14
N LYS A 141 -9.28 14.51 0.91
CA LYS A 141 -8.30 15.61 0.83
C LYS A 141 -7.24 15.69 1.93
N ARG A 142 -7.34 14.91 3.01
CA ARG A 142 -6.32 14.94 4.08
C ARG A 142 -5.22 13.90 3.82
N PRO A 143 -3.98 14.13 4.26
CA PRO A 143 -2.96 13.11 4.14
C PRO A 143 -3.25 11.97 5.12
N PRO A 144 -3.13 10.70 4.72
CA PRO A 144 -3.13 9.58 5.66
C PRO A 144 -2.07 9.74 6.74
N ILE A 145 -2.44 9.38 7.97
CA ILE A 145 -1.54 9.37 9.13
C ILE A 145 -1.06 7.93 9.36
N VAL A 146 0.27 7.77 9.42
CA VAL A 146 0.94 6.50 9.68
C VAL A 146 1.65 6.57 11.02
N SER A 147 1.21 5.82 12.03
CA SER A 147 1.88 5.77 13.33
C SER A 147 2.87 4.62 13.41
N VAL A 148 4.09 4.94 13.84
CA VAL A 148 5.17 3.98 14.08
C VAL A 148 5.04 3.43 15.50
N ASP A 149 4.93 2.11 15.59
CA ASP A 149 4.82 1.31 16.80
C ASP A 149 3.52 1.47 17.61
N ILE A 150 3.21 2.71 18.01
CA ILE A 150 2.03 3.13 18.75
C ILE A 150 1.66 4.54 18.28
N PRO A 151 0.37 4.91 18.18
CA PRO A 151 -0.01 6.29 17.92
C PRO A 151 0.44 7.21 19.06
N SER A 152 1.20 8.26 18.74
CA SER A 152 1.75 9.16 19.75
C SER A 152 0.66 9.80 20.61
N GLY A 153 0.86 9.77 21.92
CA GLY A 153 -0.12 10.25 22.91
C GLY A 153 -1.12 9.19 23.38
N TRP A 154 -1.18 8.01 22.76
CA TRP A 154 -1.98 6.90 23.29
C TRP A 154 -1.29 6.26 24.51
N HIS A 155 -2.09 5.76 25.45
CA HIS A 155 -1.60 4.87 26.49
C HIS A 155 -1.21 3.51 25.86
N VAL A 156 -0.05 2.98 26.23
CA VAL A 156 0.55 1.76 25.63
C VAL A 156 -0.36 0.53 25.73
N GLU A 157 -1.21 0.48 26.75
CA GLU A 157 -2.15 -0.62 26.97
C GLU A 157 -3.61 -0.28 26.65
N GLU A 158 -4.11 0.80 27.24
CA GLU A 158 -5.52 1.21 27.14
C GLU A 158 -5.86 1.93 25.82
N GLY A 159 -4.85 2.39 25.07
CA GLY A 159 -5.03 3.14 23.83
C GLY A 159 -5.41 4.59 24.08
N ASP A 160 -6.35 5.10 23.28
CA ASP A 160 -6.85 6.47 23.38
C ASP A 160 -7.84 6.62 24.56
N VAL A 161 -7.29 6.82 25.76
CA VAL A 161 -8.07 6.94 27.00
C VAL A 161 -8.99 8.17 27.00
N SER A 162 -8.56 9.28 26.38
CA SER A 162 -9.35 10.51 26.31
C SER A 162 -10.37 10.53 25.17
N GLY A 163 -10.24 9.62 24.20
CA GLY A 163 -11.08 9.54 23.01
C GLY A 163 -10.76 10.59 21.93
N GLY A 164 -9.89 11.55 22.24
CA GLY A 164 -9.47 12.65 21.37
C GLY A 164 -8.03 12.54 20.86
N GLY A 165 -7.42 11.35 20.97
CA GLY A 165 -6.08 11.08 20.44
C GLY A 165 -6.06 10.95 18.92
N ILE A 166 -4.84 10.85 18.37
CA ILE A 166 -4.60 10.67 16.93
C ILE A 166 -5.37 9.43 16.45
N LYS A 167 -6.02 9.54 15.27
CA LYS A 167 -6.68 8.43 14.58
C LYS A 167 -5.90 8.07 13.31
N PRO A 168 -4.86 7.23 13.41
CA PRO A 168 -4.06 6.90 12.25
C PRO A 168 -4.82 6.02 11.26
N ASP A 169 -4.51 6.21 9.97
CA ASP A 169 -4.99 5.37 8.88
C ASP A 169 -4.16 4.08 8.78
N MET A 170 -2.89 4.17 9.16
CA MET A 170 -1.99 3.02 9.25
C MET A 170 -1.29 2.96 10.61
N LEU A 171 -1.26 1.78 11.21
CA LEU A 171 -0.40 1.46 12.34
C LEU A 171 0.66 0.43 11.91
N VAL A 172 1.94 0.72 12.15
CA VAL A 172 3.03 -0.25 11.94
C VAL A 172 3.58 -0.69 13.29
N SER A 173 3.06 -1.79 13.83
CA SER A 173 3.57 -2.41 15.06
C SER A 173 4.97 -2.98 14.83
N LEU A 174 5.95 -2.65 15.67
CA LEU A 174 7.30 -3.22 15.57
C LEU A 174 7.49 -4.35 16.58
N THR A 175 8.15 -5.44 16.17
CA THR A 175 8.43 -6.66 16.94
C THR A 175 7.18 -7.47 17.28
N ALA A 176 6.23 -6.86 18.01
CA ALA A 176 4.91 -7.38 18.32
C ALA A 176 3.95 -6.21 18.56
N PRO A 177 2.64 -6.36 18.24
CA PRO A 177 1.66 -5.33 18.55
C PRO A 177 1.53 -5.11 20.06
N LYS A 178 1.46 -3.84 20.49
CA LYS A 178 1.16 -3.48 21.87
C LYS A 178 -0.33 -3.61 22.16
N LEU A 179 -0.69 -3.68 23.44
CA LEU A 179 -2.08 -3.88 23.86
C LEU A 179 -3.01 -2.76 23.36
N CYS A 180 -2.54 -1.52 23.27
CA CYS A 180 -3.26 -0.40 22.70
C CYS A 180 -3.73 -0.63 21.25
N ALA A 181 -3.01 -1.45 20.48
CA ALA A 181 -3.34 -1.74 19.09
C ALA A 181 -4.69 -2.47 18.95
N LYS A 182 -5.22 -3.07 20.03
CA LYS A 182 -6.60 -3.60 20.05
C LYS A 182 -7.67 -2.52 19.86
N LYS A 183 -7.33 -1.26 20.14
CA LYS A 183 -8.21 -0.09 19.95
C LYS A 183 -8.00 0.61 18.61
N PHE A 184 -7.05 0.15 17.80
CA PHE A 184 -6.81 0.69 16.47
C PHE A 184 -8.00 0.35 15.54
N THR A 185 -8.50 1.36 14.84
CA THR A 185 -9.66 1.26 13.94
C THR A 185 -9.36 1.68 12.51
N GLY A 186 -8.12 2.07 12.20
CA GLY A 186 -7.72 2.46 10.85
C GLY A 186 -7.73 1.28 9.87
N PRO A 187 -7.75 1.55 8.56
CA PRO A 187 -7.84 0.53 7.52
C PRO A 187 -6.60 -0.35 7.38
N HIS A 188 -5.44 0.06 7.91
CA HIS A 188 -4.18 -0.63 7.66
C HIS A 188 -3.40 -0.91 8.95
N HIS A 189 -3.26 -2.18 9.32
CA HIS A 189 -2.40 -2.58 10.42
C HIS A 189 -1.30 -3.50 9.89
N PHE A 190 -0.05 -3.15 10.14
CA PHE A 190 1.12 -3.93 9.76
C PHE A 190 1.91 -4.36 10.98
N LEU A 191 2.52 -5.53 10.88
CA LEU A 191 3.57 -6.00 11.76
C LEU A 191 4.91 -5.91 11.02
N GLY A 192 5.83 -5.13 11.57
CA GLY A 192 7.20 -4.99 11.13
C GLY A 192 8.20 -5.51 12.16
N GLY A 193 9.49 -5.39 11.85
CA GLY A 193 10.57 -5.88 12.70
C GLY A 193 10.74 -7.40 12.60
N ARG A 194 10.93 -7.89 11.37
CA ARG A 194 11.18 -9.31 11.06
C ARG A 194 12.57 -9.77 11.51
N PHE A 195 12.83 -9.74 12.82
CA PHE A 195 14.10 -10.12 13.43
C PHE A 195 13.95 -10.83 14.78
N VAL A 196 12.73 -11.19 15.17
CA VAL A 196 12.45 -11.88 16.44
C VAL A 196 13.01 -13.30 16.41
N PRO A 197 14.01 -13.64 17.25
CA PRO A 197 14.56 -14.98 17.26
C PRO A 197 13.57 -16.01 17.84
N PRO A 198 13.59 -17.27 17.39
CA PRO A 198 12.69 -18.31 17.91
C PRO A 198 12.69 -18.44 19.44
N PRO A 199 13.86 -18.39 20.15
CA PRO A 199 13.85 -18.44 21.61
C PRO A 199 13.08 -17.30 22.29
N ILE A 200 13.04 -16.12 21.68
CA ILE A 200 12.27 -14.98 22.19
C ILE A 200 10.79 -15.18 21.91
N SER A 201 10.43 -15.66 20.72
CA SER A 201 9.05 -16.01 20.38
C SER A 201 8.49 -17.02 21.38
N SER A 202 9.22 -18.11 21.65
CA SER A 202 8.80 -19.13 22.62
C SER A 202 8.74 -18.61 24.06
N LYS A 203 9.75 -17.82 24.49
CA LYS A 203 9.81 -17.28 25.86
C LYS A 203 8.61 -16.40 26.20
N TYR A 204 8.15 -15.59 25.24
CA TYR A 204 7.06 -14.64 25.44
C TYR A 204 5.72 -15.13 24.86
N GLY A 205 5.65 -16.36 24.34
CA GLY A 205 4.44 -16.92 23.73
C GLY A 205 3.94 -16.11 22.53
N LEU A 206 4.85 -15.55 21.73
CA LEU A 206 4.49 -14.76 20.55
C LEU A 206 4.11 -15.69 19.39
N GLU A 207 2.88 -15.55 18.92
CA GLU A 207 2.37 -16.19 17.70
C GLU A 207 2.45 -15.21 16.53
N LEU A 208 3.65 -15.08 15.95
CA LEU A 208 3.88 -14.15 14.84
C LEU A 208 3.43 -14.77 13.50
N PRO A 209 2.71 -14.04 12.63
CA PRO A 209 2.31 -14.53 11.32
C PRO A 209 3.53 -14.73 10.39
N PRO A 210 3.41 -15.59 9.37
CA PRO A 210 4.46 -15.74 8.37
C PRO A 210 4.58 -14.47 7.53
N TYR A 211 5.82 -14.01 7.34
CA TYR A 211 6.11 -12.89 6.45
C TYR A 211 6.25 -13.38 5.00
N PRO A 212 5.58 -12.77 4.02
CA PRO A 212 5.61 -13.22 2.64
C PRO A 212 6.98 -12.97 1.99
N GLY A 213 7.57 -14.01 1.40
CA GLY A 213 8.84 -13.91 0.67
C GLY A 213 9.94 -13.21 1.47
N THR A 214 10.51 -12.16 0.88
CA THR A 214 11.55 -11.30 1.47
C THR A 214 10.99 -10.05 2.16
N SER A 215 9.67 -9.92 2.32
CA SER A 215 9.06 -8.75 2.94
C SER A 215 9.52 -8.56 4.39
N MET A 216 9.73 -7.30 4.77
CA MET A 216 10.10 -6.88 6.12
C MET A 216 8.88 -6.50 6.97
N CYS A 217 7.68 -6.50 6.38
CA CYS A 217 6.42 -6.30 7.07
C CYS A 217 5.36 -7.28 6.57
N VAL A 218 4.31 -7.47 7.36
CA VAL A 218 3.15 -8.27 6.99
C VAL A 218 1.90 -7.58 7.51
N ARG A 219 0.86 -7.51 6.67
CA ARG A 219 -0.44 -6.97 7.07
C ARG A 219 -1.07 -7.89 8.11
N ILE A 220 -1.56 -7.30 9.20
CA ILE A 220 -2.26 -7.98 10.29
C ILE A 220 -3.61 -7.31 10.54
N GLY A 221 -4.48 -7.93 11.34
CA GLY A 221 -5.81 -7.41 11.62
C GLY A 221 -6.85 -7.73 10.54
N LYS A 222 -8.00 -7.04 10.59
CA LYS A 222 -9.10 -7.28 9.63
C LYS A 222 -8.66 -6.82 8.24
N VAL A 223 -8.82 -7.68 7.24
CA VAL A 223 -8.72 -7.27 5.83
C VAL A 223 -9.73 -6.14 5.63
N PRO A 224 -9.32 -4.97 5.11
CA PRO A 224 -10.27 -3.89 4.88
C PRO A 224 -11.43 -4.42 4.04
N SER A 225 -12.67 -4.12 4.43
CA SER A 225 -13.81 -4.29 3.54
C SER A 225 -13.57 -3.34 2.37
N VAL A 226 -13.10 -3.88 1.25
CA VAL A 226 -12.88 -3.10 0.04
C VAL A 226 -14.25 -2.64 -0.43
N ASP A 227 -14.49 -1.33 -0.36
CA ASP A 227 -15.61 -0.74 -1.09
C ASP A 227 -15.29 -0.92 -2.57
N ILE A 228 -16.00 -1.86 -3.21
CA ILE A 228 -15.76 -2.21 -4.62
C ILE A 228 -15.91 -0.97 -5.52
N SER A 229 -16.72 0.01 -5.10
CA SER A 229 -16.92 1.24 -5.87
C SER A 229 -15.68 2.15 -5.89
N SER A 230 -14.83 2.10 -4.86
CA SER A 230 -13.61 2.91 -4.77
C SER A 230 -12.42 2.33 -5.54
N LEU A 231 -12.51 1.07 -6.01
CA LEU A 231 -11.51 0.46 -6.90
C LEU A 231 -11.57 0.99 -8.34
N ARG A 232 -12.53 1.86 -8.67
CA ARG A 232 -12.67 2.39 -10.02
C ARG A 232 -11.51 3.31 -10.36
N GLU A 233 -10.62 2.83 -11.23
CA GLU A 233 -9.60 3.65 -11.86
C GLU A 233 -10.21 4.54 -12.96
N ASN A 234 -9.73 5.79 -13.05
CA ASN A 234 -10.08 6.68 -14.16
C ASN A 234 -9.16 6.33 -15.35
N TYR A 235 -9.69 5.58 -16.32
CA TYR A 235 -8.97 5.27 -17.54
C TYR A 235 -8.75 6.53 -18.38
N ILE A 236 -7.50 7.01 -18.45
CA ILE A 236 -7.08 8.08 -19.36
C ILE A 236 -6.61 7.42 -20.66
N SER A 237 -7.57 6.97 -21.47
CA SER A 237 -7.31 6.48 -22.84
C SER A 237 -7.76 7.53 -23.85
N PRO A 238 -7.08 7.66 -25.01
CA PRO A 238 -7.58 8.48 -26.11
C PRO A 238 -9.02 8.10 -26.46
N GLU A 239 -9.83 9.09 -26.81
CA GLU A 239 -11.18 8.85 -27.31
C GLU A 239 -11.13 7.98 -28.58
N LEU A 240 -11.99 6.94 -28.63
CA LEU A 240 -12.14 6.08 -29.81
C LEU A 240 -13.33 6.58 -30.63
N LEU A 241 -13.05 7.15 -31.80
CA LEU A 241 -14.07 7.66 -32.71
C LEU A 241 -14.44 6.61 -33.77
N GLU A 242 -15.68 6.63 -34.25
CA GLU A 242 -16.14 5.72 -35.32
C GLU A 242 -15.31 5.87 -36.61
N THR A 243 -14.76 7.07 -36.86
CA THR A 243 -13.87 7.34 -37.99
C THR A 243 -12.48 6.69 -37.86
N GLN A 244 -12.13 6.17 -36.69
CA GLN A 244 -10.84 5.54 -36.40
C GLN A 244 -10.90 4.01 -36.41
N VAL A 245 -12.08 3.42 -36.60
CA VAL A 245 -12.25 1.97 -36.65
C VAL A 245 -12.47 1.47 -38.09
N MET A 246 -11.98 0.28 -38.35
CA MET A 246 -12.15 -0.41 -39.63
C MET A 246 -13.62 -0.83 -39.80
N PRO A 247 -14.19 -0.72 -41.01
CA PRO A 247 -15.57 -1.18 -41.26
C PRO A 247 -15.77 -2.68 -41.02
N ASN A 248 -14.70 -3.47 -41.16
CA ASN A 248 -14.73 -4.91 -40.91
C ASN A 248 -14.20 -5.22 -39.50
N PRO A 249 -15.01 -5.87 -38.63
CA PRO A 249 -14.63 -6.15 -37.25
C PRO A 249 -13.46 -7.15 -37.13
N PHE A 250 -13.29 -8.07 -38.08
CA PHE A 250 -12.15 -9.00 -38.09
C PHE A 250 -10.84 -8.29 -38.44
N ASP A 251 -10.90 -7.29 -39.32
CA ASP A 251 -9.72 -6.48 -39.65
C ASP A 251 -9.39 -5.54 -38.48
N GLN A 252 -10.41 -4.97 -37.82
CA GLN A 252 -10.21 -4.21 -36.58
C GLN A 252 -9.55 -5.05 -35.49
N PHE A 253 -10.02 -6.29 -35.30
CA PHE A 253 -9.43 -7.23 -34.36
C PHE A 253 -7.96 -7.49 -34.68
N ARG A 254 -7.61 -7.78 -35.94
CA ARG A 254 -6.22 -8.07 -36.34
C ARG A 254 -5.29 -6.91 -35.99
N THR A 255 -5.70 -5.68 -36.32
CA THR A 255 -4.94 -4.47 -35.98
C THR A 255 -4.70 -4.36 -34.48
N TRP A 256 -5.76 -4.48 -33.66
CA TRP A 256 -5.61 -4.37 -32.20
C TRP A 256 -4.86 -5.55 -31.58
N PHE A 257 -5.00 -6.75 -32.13
CA PHE A 257 -4.27 -7.93 -31.69
C PHE A 257 -2.77 -7.78 -31.97
N ASP A 258 -2.39 -7.29 -33.15
CA ASP A 258 -0.99 -7.03 -33.50
C ASP A 258 -0.38 -5.93 -32.62
N GLU A 259 -1.16 -4.89 -32.28
CA GLU A 259 -0.76 -3.87 -31.31
C GLU A 259 -0.54 -4.47 -29.91
N ALA A 260 -1.45 -5.33 -29.44
CA ALA A 260 -1.32 -6.01 -28.14
C ALA A 260 -0.09 -6.93 -28.08
N VAL A 261 0.20 -7.65 -29.17
CA VAL A 261 1.41 -8.48 -29.28
C VAL A 261 2.66 -7.59 -29.29
N THR A 262 2.66 -6.50 -30.07
CA THR A 262 3.79 -5.56 -30.18
C THR A 262 4.09 -4.88 -28.84
N ALA A 263 3.06 -4.56 -28.07
CA ALA A 263 3.19 -4.00 -26.72
C ALA A 263 3.71 -5.02 -25.69
N GLY A 264 3.84 -6.31 -26.04
CA GLY A 264 4.40 -7.33 -25.17
C GLY A 264 3.45 -7.80 -24.07
N LEU A 265 2.14 -7.65 -24.27
CA LEU A 265 1.13 -8.11 -23.31
C LEU A 265 1.30 -9.61 -23.04
N ARG A 266 1.05 -9.99 -21.78
CA ARG A 266 1.03 -11.40 -21.39
C ARG A 266 -0.23 -12.08 -21.92
N GLU A 267 -0.06 -13.13 -22.71
CA GLU A 267 -1.15 -13.95 -23.29
C GLU A 267 -2.23 -13.11 -24.02
N PRO A 268 -1.86 -12.32 -25.06
CA PRO A 268 -2.79 -11.42 -25.75
C PRO A 268 -3.91 -12.17 -26.49
N ASN A 269 -3.75 -13.48 -26.70
CA ASN A 269 -4.72 -14.37 -27.32
C ASN A 269 -5.69 -15.03 -26.32
N ALA A 270 -5.63 -14.69 -25.03
CA ALA A 270 -6.61 -15.13 -24.05
C ALA A 270 -7.94 -14.36 -24.24
N MET A 271 -9.05 -15.09 -24.27
CA MET A 271 -10.39 -14.53 -24.43
C MET A 271 -11.42 -15.26 -23.57
N ALA A 272 -12.47 -14.55 -23.13
CA ALA A 272 -13.61 -15.18 -22.48
C ALA A 272 -14.55 -15.76 -23.53
N LEU A 273 -14.85 -17.06 -23.44
CA LEU A 273 -15.85 -17.74 -24.26
C LEU A 273 -17.13 -17.99 -23.47
N THR A 274 -18.22 -17.39 -23.94
CA THR A 274 -19.56 -17.55 -23.39
C THR A 274 -20.42 -18.41 -24.32
N THR A 275 -21.10 -19.40 -23.73
CA THR A 275 -22.07 -20.28 -24.41
C THR A 275 -23.33 -20.36 -23.56
N VAL A 276 -24.46 -20.72 -24.18
CA VAL A 276 -25.76 -20.77 -23.50
C VAL A 276 -26.39 -22.13 -23.74
N ASN A 277 -26.77 -22.82 -22.67
CA ASN A 277 -27.42 -24.14 -22.79
C ASN A 277 -28.89 -24.01 -23.28
N LYS A 278 -29.56 -25.14 -23.56
CA LYS A 278 -30.97 -25.11 -24.00
C LYS A 278 -31.96 -24.43 -23.05
N ALA A 279 -31.60 -24.29 -21.77
CA ALA A 279 -32.42 -23.63 -20.75
C ALA A 279 -32.16 -22.11 -20.65
N GLY A 280 -31.32 -21.56 -21.54
CA GLY A 280 -30.99 -20.13 -21.54
C GLY A 280 -29.96 -19.73 -20.48
N LYS A 281 -29.29 -20.69 -19.82
CA LYS A 281 -28.27 -20.39 -18.80
C LYS A 281 -26.91 -20.17 -19.46
N PRO A 282 -26.29 -18.97 -19.33
CA PRO A 282 -24.96 -18.72 -19.84
C PRO A 282 -23.90 -19.38 -18.94
N SER A 283 -22.79 -19.78 -19.56
CA SER A 283 -21.54 -20.13 -18.88
C SER A 283 -20.40 -19.37 -19.56
N SER A 284 -19.35 -18.98 -18.82
CA SER A 284 -18.18 -18.27 -19.38
C SER A 284 -16.88 -18.84 -18.81
N ARG A 285 -15.82 -18.89 -19.62
CA ARG A 285 -14.46 -19.22 -19.15
C ARG A 285 -13.40 -18.65 -20.08
N MET A 286 -12.19 -18.50 -19.58
CA MET A 286 -11.05 -18.15 -20.44
C MET A 286 -10.65 -19.34 -21.33
N VAL A 287 -10.41 -19.04 -22.59
CA VAL A 287 -9.84 -19.95 -23.59
C VAL A 287 -8.76 -19.20 -24.37
N LEU A 288 -7.91 -19.93 -25.08
CA LEU A 288 -6.91 -19.33 -25.95
C LEU A 288 -7.38 -19.39 -27.40
N LEU A 289 -7.36 -18.23 -28.07
CA LEU A 289 -7.49 -18.14 -29.51
C LEU A 289 -6.33 -18.88 -30.18
N LYS A 290 -6.63 -19.65 -31.22
CA LYS A 290 -5.70 -20.48 -31.99
C LYS A 290 -5.51 -20.00 -33.42
N GLY A 291 -6.42 -19.20 -33.94
CA GLY A 291 -6.29 -18.57 -35.24
C GLY A 291 -7.48 -17.68 -35.55
N VAL A 292 -7.34 -16.89 -36.62
CA VAL A 292 -8.44 -16.15 -37.24
C VAL A 292 -8.38 -16.42 -38.74
N ASP A 293 -9.40 -17.06 -39.28
CA ASP A 293 -9.49 -17.39 -40.70
C ASP A 293 -10.66 -16.66 -41.37
N LYS A 294 -11.03 -17.10 -42.58
CA LYS A 294 -12.13 -16.49 -43.34
C LYS A 294 -13.52 -16.78 -42.75
N GLN A 295 -13.65 -17.80 -41.90
CA GLN A 295 -14.88 -18.19 -41.21
C GLN A 295 -14.98 -17.55 -39.82
N GLY A 296 -13.86 -17.11 -39.24
CA GLY A 296 -13.82 -16.27 -38.06
C GLY A 296 -12.75 -16.70 -37.06
N PHE A 297 -13.10 -16.63 -35.78
CA PHE A 297 -12.20 -16.99 -34.69
C PHE A 297 -12.13 -18.51 -34.51
N VAL A 298 -10.92 -19.04 -34.32
CA VAL A 298 -10.67 -20.46 -34.10
C VAL A 298 -10.17 -20.69 -32.68
N TRP A 299 -10.82 -21.58 -31.95
CA TRP A 299 -10.41 -22.04 -30.63
C TRP A 299 -10.71 -23.53 -30.48
N TYR A 300 -10.06 -24.16 -29.51
CA TYR A 300 -10.27 -25.58 -29.24
C TYR A 300 -10.90 -25.79 -27.86
N THR A 301 -11.81 -26.77 -27.79
CA THR A 301 -12.37 -27.29 -26.55
C THR A 301 -12.54 -28.80 -26.67
N ASN A 302 -12.60 -29.49 -25.53
CA ASN A 302 -12.92 -30.91 -25.52
C ASN A 302 -14.38 -31.14 -25.98
N TYR A 303 -14.62 -32.13 -26.84
CA TYR A 303 -15.96 -32.48 -27.34
C TYR A 303 -16.94 -32.93 -26.24
N GLY A 304 -16.44 -33.47 -25.12
CA GLY A 304 -17.24 -33.79 -23.93
C GLY A 304 -17.34 -32.63 -22.92
N SER A 305 -16.87 -31.43 -23.28
CA SER A 305 -16.99 -30.26 -22.38
C SER A 305 -18.40 -29.70 -22.38
N GLN A 306 -18.78 -29.03 -21.30
CA GLN A 306 -20.03 -28.27 -21.22
C GLN A 306 -20.20 -27.31 -22.42
N LYS A 307 -19.11 -26.66 -22.87
CA LYS A 307 -19.12 -25.75 -24.02
C LYS A 307 -19.52 -26.44 -25.32
N ALA A 308 -19.01 -27.64 -25.56
CA ALA A 308 -19.35 -28.41 -26.75
C ALA A 308 -20.81 -28.89 -26.72
N HIS A 309 -21.29 -29.32 -25.55
CA HIS A 309 -22.70 -29.66 -25.36
C HIS A 309 -23.61 -28.45 -25.57
N ASP A 310 -23.32 -27.31 -24.92
CA ASP A 310 -24.07 -26.06 -25.11
C ASP A 310 -24.13 -25.68 -26.59
N LEU A 311 -23.01 -25.74 -27.32
CA LEU A 311 -22.92 -25.40 -28.75
C LEU A 311 -23.68 -26.37 -29.66
N SER A 312 -23.77 -27.65 -29.28
CA SER A 312 -24.55 -28.65 -30.03
C SER A 312 -26.06 -28.42 -29.91
N GLU A 313 -26.50 -27.83 -28.80
CA GLU A 313 -27.91 -27.49 -28.56
C GLU A 313 -28.24 -26.06 -29.02
N ASN A 314 -27.26 -25.15 -28.99
CA ASN A 314 -27.38 -23.74 -29.35
C ASN A 314 -26.07 -23.24 -29.99
N SER A 315 -26.08 -23.03 -31.29
CA SER A 315 -24.90 -22.62 -32.06
C SER A 315 -24.41 -21.19 -31.79
N ASN A 316 -25.07 -20.42 -30.91
CA ASN A 316 -24.66 -19.06 -30.57
C ASN A 316 -23.60 -19.04 -29.45
N ALA A 317 -22.58 -18.21 -29.63
CA ALA A 317 -21.54 -17.94 -28.65
C ALA A 317 -21.15 -16.46 -28.66
N ALA A 318 -20.55 -16.01 -27.56
CA ALA A 318 -19.91 -14.70 -27.48
C ALA A 318 -18.45 -14.86 -27.06
N LEU A 319 -17.58 -14.06 -27.66
CA LEU A 319 -16.17 -13.93 -27.31
C LEU A 319 -15.94 -12.52 -26.76
N LEU A 320 -15.06 -12.38 -25.77
CA LEU A 320 -14.60 -11.09 -25.29
C LEU A 320 -13.10 -11.12 -25.06
N PHE A 321 -12.39 -10.19 -25.68
CA PHE A 321 -10.99 -9.88 -25.39
C PHE A 321 -10.94 -8.71 -24.42
N TYR A 322 -10.05 -8.78 -23.42
CA TYR A 322 -9.79 -7.67 -22.52
C TYR A 322 -8.29 -7.46 -22.36
N TRP A 323 -7.80 -6.37 -22.92
CA TRP A 323 -6.39 -5.97 -22.83
C TRP A 323 -6.28 -4.79 -21.87
N ASN A 324 -6.20 -5.11 -20.57
CA ASN A 324 -6.19 -4.14 -19.47
C ASN A 324 -5.12 -3.06 -19.64
N GLU A 325 -3.90 -3.46 -19.99
CA GLU A 325 -2.77 -2.53 -20.16
C GLU A 325 -2.98 -1.52 -21.31
N MET A 326 -3.89 -1.83 -22.23
CA MET A 326 -4.24 -0.96 -23.36
C MET A 326 -5.59 -0.25 -23.17
N ASN A 327 -6.33 -0.54 -22.09
CA ASN A 327 -7.69 -0.06 -21.86
C ASN A 327 -8.66 -0.39 -23.02
N ARG A 328 -8.54 -1.58 -23.62
CA ARG A 328 -9.37 -2.02 -24.75
C ARG A 328 -10.09 -3.33 -24.48
N GLN A 329 -11.32 -3.43 -25.01
CA GLN A 329 -12.07 -4.68 -25.11
C GLN A 329 -12.66 -4.84 -26.51
N LEU A 330 -12.82 -6.08 -26.97
CA LEU A 330 -13.44 -6.43 -28.25
C LEU A 330 -14.39 -7.60 -28.08
#